data_AF-A0A2J6P0X8-F1
#
_entry.id   AF-A0A2J6P0X8-F1
#
_cell.length_a   1.000
_cell.length_b   1.000
_cell.length_c   1.000
_cell.angle_alpha   90.00
_cell.angle_beta   90.00
_cell.angle_gamma   90.00
#
_symmetry.space_group_name_H-M   'P 1'
#
loop_
_entity.id
_entity.type
_entity.pdbx_description
1 polymer ?
#
loop_
_entity_poly.entity_id
_entity_poly.type
_entity_poly.pdbx_seq_one_letter_code
_entity_poly.pdbx_strand_id
1 'polypeptide(L)'
;MKRTIILLISTIFILTACSNDKDKSSDQEADHTKGSHSSQVKQVATDKNVQGDNYRTILPFKESQSRGLLQDNMANSYNSEGFESGLLELSKEVFPTDKYLYQDGQFLDKKTINAYLDPKYTKKEIEKMSEKDKKDKKANENLGLNPSHQGETNPTKIAEKSPAYLSNILEQDFYGNSDTKGKNIKGMTIGLAMNSEYYYQKEKDGETYSKKLDDKEIEKQGKAMASEILSRLRENSDLKDIPIHFAIYKQSSQESITPGEFMAGATADDGQTKINDWKTINETTALLPSSTAGKYDESLNNNFKQFNDNLQSYFSNFTQAVGKVKFVDKKAKQLTVDLPIDYYGQAETIGITQYVTEQANKYFDDIDEYEIRIKDGNNPRALISKNKDDKEPQVHIYHN
;
A
#
# COMPACT_ATOMS: atom_id res chain seq x y z
N MET A 1 37.91 22.13 70.85
CA MET A 1 37.78 22.09 72.32
C MET A 1 36.39 21.54 72.66
N LYS A 2 36.34 20.52 73.56
CA LYS A 2 35.27 20.09 74.50
C LYS A 2 33.79 20.08 73.98
N ARG A 3 33.15 18.90 73.86
CA ARG A 3 32.29 18.21 74.89
C ARG A 3 31.14 19.12 75.37
N THR A 4 29.86 18.78 75.29
CA THR A 4 29.09 17.74 76.03
C THR A 4 27.62 17.75 75.51
N ILE A 5 26.94 16.63 75.18
CA ILE A 5 26.13 15.70 76.01
C ILE A 5 24.98 16.35 76.83
N ILE A 6 23.77 15.74 76.74
CA ILE A 6 22.77 15.42 77.80
C ILE A 6 21.35 15.94 77.46
N LEU A 7 20.46 15.05 76.98
CA LEU A 7 19.25 14.45 77.63
C LEU A 7 18.06 15.45 77.77
N LEU A 8 16.77 15.08 77.80
CA LEU A 8 16.07 13.97 78.48
C LEU A 8 14.57 14.01 78.01
N ILE A 9 13.99 12.83 77.70
CA ILE A 9 12.67 12.34 78.21
C ILE A 9 11.39 13.09 77.79
N SER A 10 10.58 12.48 76.91
CA SER A 10 9.46 11.55 77.20
C SER A 10 8.17 12.24 77.61
N THR A 11 7.14 12.12 76.76
CA THR A 11 5.81 11.73 77.26
C THR A 11 5.00 11.06 76.15
N ILE A 12 4.62 9.81 76.41
CA ILE A 12 3.61 9.03 75.69
C ILE A 12 2.23 9.62 76.00
N PHE A 13 1.41 9.83 74.98
CA PHE A 13 -0.03 9.56 75.08
C PHE A 13 -0.54 9.04 73.74
N ILE A 14 -0.86 7.76 73.73
CA ILE A 14 -1.75 7.13 72.76
C ILE A 14 -3.16 7.48 73.22
N LEU A 15 -4.00 7.97 72.32
CA LEU A 15 -5.43 7.68 72.30
C LEU A 15 -5.96 7.97 70.89
N THR A 16 -6.34 6.88 70.24
CA THR A 16 -7.09 6.81 69.00
C THR A 16 -8.55 7.21 69.23
N ALA A 17 -9.14 7.99 68.33
CA ALA A 17 -10.57 7.96 68.08
C ALA A 17 -10.89 8.40 66.65
N CYS A 18 -11.69 7.56 66.01
CA CYS A 18 -12.11 7.57 64.61
C CYS A 18 -12.98 8.77 64.19
N SER A 19 -13.08 8.94 62.87
CA SER A 19 -14.34 9.01 62.11
C SER A 19 -14.69 10.32 61.39
N ASN A 20 -14.58 10.21 60.06
CA ASN A 20 -15.43 10.74 58.98
C ASN A 20 -15.78 12.23 58.88
N ASP A 21 -15.11 12.85 57.89
CA ASP A 21 -15.68 13.23 56.59
C ASP A 21 -16.77 14.32 56.55
N LYS A 22 -16.39 15.48 55.96
CA LYS A 22 -17.16 16.17 54.91
C LYS A 22 -16.43 17.44 54.42
N ASP A 23 -16.08 17.37 53.14
CA ASP A 23 -16.10 18.40 52.09
C ASP A 23 -15.66 19.83 52.40
N LYS A 24 -14.57 20.26 51.73
CA LYS A 24 -14.43 21.61 51.19
C LYS A 24 -13.58 21.59 49.91
N SER A 25 -14.22 21.94 48.79
CA SER A 25 -13.58 22.53 47.62
C SER A 25 -13.59 24.05 47.75
N SER A 26 -12.42 24.66 47.57
CA SER A 26 -12.28 26.02 47.05
C SER A 26 -10.82 26.21 46.62
N ASP A 27 -10.59 26.10 45.32
CA ASP A 27 -9.39 26.53 44.63
C ASP A 27 -9.21 28.05 44.75
N GLN A 28 -7.96 28.51 44.93
CA GLN A 28 -7.27 29.32 43.92
C GLN A 28 -5.79 29.53 44.28
N GLU A 29 -4.93 29.06 43.35
CA GLU A 29 -3.73 29.67 42.74
C GLU A 29 -2.72 30.47 43.60
N ALA A 30 -1.40 30.38 43.43
CA ALA A 30 -0.51 29.64 42.54
C ALA A 30 0.94 29.88 43.03
N ASP A 31 1.85 28.90 42.90
CA ASP A 31 3.19 29.17 42.36
C ASP A 31 3.88 27.88 41.86
N HIS A 32 4.66 28.08 40.82
CA HIS A 32 5.22 27.19 39.84
C HIS A 32 6.04 25.99 40.33
N THR A 33 5.76 24.82 39.76
CA THR A 33 6.81 23.85 39.41
C THR A 33 6.63 23.41 37.96
N LYS A 34 7.63 23.73 37.13
CA LYS A 34 7.78 23.27 35.75
C LYS A 34 7.90 21.74 35.72
N GLY A 35 6.79 21.05 35.58
CA GLY A 35 6.76 19.65 35.16
C GLY A 35 6.92 19.58 33.65
N SER A 36 8.11 19.22 33.18
CA SER A 36 8.32 18.77 31.80
C SER A 36 7.46 17.51 31.59
N HIS A 37 6.30 17.66 30.95
CA HIS A 37 5.65 16.54 30.29
C HIS A 37 6.46 16.22 29.04
N SER A 38 7.53 15.45 29.20
CA SER A 38 8.04 14.68 28.08
C SER A 38 6.99 13.62 27.78
N SER A 39 6.15 13.84 26.77
CA SER A 39 5.43 12.76 26.12
C SER A 39 6.48 11.75 25.65
N GLN A 40 6.64 10.65 26.39
CA GLN A 40 7.41 9.51 25.92
C GLN A 40 6.66 8.97 24.69
N VAL A 41 7.07 9.42 23.51
CA VAL A 41 6.64 8.86 22.22
C VAL A 41 6.82 7.35 22.32
N LYS A 42 5.75 6.56 22.10
CA LYS A 42 5.82 5.08 22.04
C LYS A 42 7.03 4.69 21.18
N GLN A 43 8.08 4.13 21.79
CA GLN A 43 9.35 3.83 21.10
C GLN A 43 9.37 2.45 20.42
N VAL A 44 8.21 1.91 20.03
CA VAL A 44 8.07 0.47 19.83
C VAL A 44 7.47 0.13 18.46
N ALA A 45 6.16 0.13 18.37
CA ALA A 45 5.37 -0.07 17.17
C ALA A 45 3.97 0.51 17.44
N THR A 46 3.14 0.60 16.42
CA THR A 46 1.71 0.89 16.62
C THR A 46 1.05 -0.20 17.48
N ASP A 47 -0.04 0.17 18.16
CA ASP A 47 -0.71 -0.73 19.10
C ASP A 47 -1.35 -1.93 18.38
N LYS A 48 -1.41 -3.10 19.02
CA LYS A 48 -2.16 -4.25 18.50
C LYS A 48 -3.65 -3.95 18.39
N ASN A 49 -4.18 -3.13 19.30
CA ASN A 49 -5.60 -2.79 19.31
C ASN A 49 -6.00 -1.88 18.14
N VAL A 50 -5.04 -1.26 17.43
CA VAL A 50 -5.30 -0.44 16.24
C VAL A 50 -4.85 -1.12 14.94
N GLN A 51 -4.44 -2.38 15.01
CA GLN A 51 -3.92 -3.12 13.87
C GLN A 51 -5.01 -3.45 12.82
N GLY A 52 -6.23 -3.77 13.29
CA GLY A 52 -7.26 -4.35 12.43
C GLY A 52 -6.70 -5.54 11.63
N ASP A 53 -6.97 -5.56 10.34
CA ASP A 53 -6.48 -6.59 9.40
C ASP A 53 -5.16 -6.18 8.71
N ASN A 54 -4.54 -5.07 9.13
CA ASN A 54 -3.33 -4.51 8.52
C ASN A 54 -2.08 -4.78 9.36
N TYR A 55 -0.92 -4.35 8.87
CA TYR A 55 0.32 -4.45 9.62
C TYR A 55 0.42 -3.38 10.70
N ARG A 56 1.10 -3.72 11.80
CA ARG A 56 1.64 -2.70 12.70
C ARG A 56 2.92 -2.12 12.12
N THR A 57 3.15 -0.83 12.32
CA THR A 57 4.32 -0.14 11.79
C THR A 57 5.34 0.15 12.89
N ILE A 58 6.62 0.14 12.55
CA ILE A 58 7.72 0.44 13.47
C ILE A 58 7.77 1.94 13.80
N LEU A 59 8.08 2.28 15.06
CA LEU A 59 8.23 3.65 15.52
C LEU A 59 9.70 4.00 15.88
N PRO A 60 10.18 5.22 15.60
CA PRO A 60 9.48 6.29 14.90
C PRO A 60 9.26 5.94 13.42
N PHE A 61 8.19 6.48 12.84
CA PHE A 61 7.88 6.30 11.43
C PHE A 61 9.07 6.74 10.57
N LYS A 62 9.47 5.88 9.63
CA LYS A 62 10.49 6.16 8.63
C LYS A 62 9.84 6.13 7.27
N GLU A 63 9.99 7.23 6.55
CA GLU A 63 9.57 7.30 5.15
C GLU A 63 10.43 6.37 4.29
N SER A 64 9.85 5.86 3.21
CA SER A 64 10.59 5.15 2.16
C SER A 64 11.81 5.95 1.68
N GLN A 65 12.94 5.29 1.48
CA GLN A 65 14.13 5.88 0.85
C GLN A 65 13.91 6.19 -0.66
N SER A 66 12.80 5.72 -1.22
CA SER A 66 12.35 5.94 -2.59
C SER A 66 11.05 6.74 -2.70
N ARG A 67 10.64 7.43 -1.62
CA ARG A 67 9.40 8.23 -1.58
C ARG A 67 9.23 9.12 -2.82
N GLY A 68 8.02 9.09 -3.38
CA GLY A 68 7.62 9.85 -4.58
C GLY A 68 7.87 9.12 -5.90
N LEU A 69 8.70 8.07 -5.95
CA LEU A 69 8.94 7.33 -7.20
C LEU A 69 7.70 6.60 -7.71
N LEU A 70 6.81 6.15 -6.83
CA LEU A 70 5.54 5.51 -7.21
C LEU A 70 4.62 6.43 -8.03
N GLN A 71 4.78 7.74 -7.91
CA GLN A 71 3.96 8.74 -8.57
C GLN A 71 4.65 9.24 -9.86
N ASP A 72 5.98 9.30 -9.85
CA ASP A 72 6.80 9.76 -10.98
C ASP A 72 6.84 8.72 -12.13
N ASN A 73 6.86 7.43 -11.80
CA ASN A 73 7.25 6.37 -12.74
C ASN A 73 6.15 5.33 -13.02
N MET A 74 4.87 5.70 -12.87
CA MET A 74 3.74 4.83 -13.18
C MET A 74 2.89 5.45 -14.29
N ALA A 75 2.17 4.61 -15.05
CA ALA A 75 1.36 5.05 -16.19
C ALA A 75 0.27 6.05 -15.78
N ASN A 76 -0.34 5.84 -14.61
CA ASN A 76 -1.29 6.75 -13.98
C ASN A 76 -1.47 6.42 -12.48
N SER A 77 -2.22 7.25 -11.76
CA SER A 77 -2.45 7.09 -10.31
C SER A 77 -3.21 5.81 -9.95
N TYR A 78 -4.13 5.34 -10.80
CA TYR A 78 -4.83 4.07 -10.56
C TYR A 78 -3.85 2.90 -10.52
N ASN A 79 -2.85 2.90 -11.41
CA ASN A 79 -1.79 1.90 -11.39
C ASN A 79 -0.91 2.00 -10.15
N SER A 80 -0.56 3.21 -9.70
CA SER A 80 0.20 3.39 -8.46
C SER A 80 -0.54 2.79 -7.26
N GLU A 81 -1.83 3.11 -7.10
CA GLU A 81 -2.67 2.60 -6.02
C GLU A 81 -2.85 1.08 -6.09
N GLY A 82 -3.18 0.54 -7.27
CA GLY A 82 -3.38 -0.89 -7.48
C GLY A 82 -2.11 -1.70 -7.26
N PHE A 83 -0.96 -1.18 -7.68
CA PHE A 83 0.34 -1.80 -7.47
C PHE A 83 0.74 -1.83 -5.99
N GLU A 84 0.65 -0.70 -5.29
CA GLU A 84 1.04 -0.62 -3.88
C GLU A 84 0.13 -1.46 -2.97
N SER A 85 -1.20 -1.32 -3.13
CA SER A 85 -2.18 -2.06 -2.34
C SER A 85 -2.12 -3.57 -2.64
N GLY A 86 -2.08 -3.96 -3.91
CA GLY A 86 -2.00 -5.38 -4.26
C GLY A 86 -0.68 -6.03 -3.84
N LEU A 87 0.44 -5.29 -3.86
CA LEU A 87 1.70 -5.81 -3.32
C LEU A 87 1.62 -6.04 -1.82
N LEU A 88 0.96 -5.13 -1.09
CA LEU A 88 0.73 -5.28 0.35
C LEU A 88 -0.16 -6.49 0.66
N GLU A 89 -1.20 -6.74 -0.13
CA GLU A 89 -2.05 -7.94 0.02
C GLU A 89 -1.26 -9.23 -0.22
N LEU A 90 -0.45 -9.30 -1.28
CA LEU A 90 0.44 -10.45 -1.50
C LEU A 90 1.44 -10.64 -0.36
N SER A 91 1.96 -9.54 0.19
CA SER A 91 2.82 -9.58 1.37
C SER A 91 2.12 -10.18 2.59
N LYS A 92 0.81 -9.95 2.79
CA LYS A 92 0.05 -10.54 3.92
C LYS A 92 0.01 -12.07 3.85
N GLU A 93 0.02 -12.65 2.65
CA GLU A 93 0.07 -14.10 2.46
C GLU A 93 1.43 -14.70 2.83
N VAL A 94 2.52 -13.98 2.54
CA VAL A 94 3.90 -14.45 2.76
C VAL A 94 4.41 -14.11 4.16
N PHE A 95 4.08 -12.91 4.63
CA PHE A 95 4.49 -12.32 5.91
C PHE A 95 3.24 -11.96 6.73
N PRO A 96 2.61 -12.91 7.43
CA PRO A 96 1.35 -12.65 8.14
C PRO A 96 1.41 -11.47 9.12
N THR A 97 0.36 -10.65 9.12
CA THR A 97 0.26 -9.42 9.93
C THR A 97 0.31 -9.69 11.44
N ASP A 98 -0.08 -10.89 11.88
CA ASP A 98 -0.02 -11.33 13.27
C ASP A 98 1.41 -11.67 13.74
N LYS A 99 2.37 -11.82 12.82
CA LYS A 99 3.76 -12.21 13.08
C LYS A 99 4.79 -11.13 12.74
N TYR A 100 4.47 -10.26 11.79
CA TYR A 100 5.39 -9.27 11.25
C TYR A 100 4.93 -7.83 11.49
N LEU A 101 5.91 -6.95 11.65
CA LEU A 101 5.76 -5.50 11.58
C LEU A 101 6.17 -5.05 10.18
N TYR A 102 5.56 -3.97 9.71
CA TYR A 102 5.82 -3.35 8.41
C TYR A 102 6.66 -2.07 8.54
N GLN A 103 7.51 -1.85 7.55
CA GLN A 103 8.18 -0.58 7.31
C GLN A 103 8.30 -0.35 5.80
N ASP A 104 8.18 0.90 5.38
CA ASP A 104 8.47 1.30 4.01
C ASP A 104 9.92 0.94 3.64
N GLY A 105 10.19 0.59 2.38
CA GLY A 105 11.51 0.16 1.91
C GLY A 105 12.66 1.10 2.28
N GLN A 106 13.68 0.55 2.93
CA GLN A 106 14.85 1.28 3.41
C GLN A 106 16.16 0.92 2.67
N PHE A 107 16.18 -0.15 1.88
CA PHE A 107 17.41 -0.69 1.30
C PHE A 107 17.66 -0.21 -0.14
N LEU A 108 16.62 0.06 -0.92
CA LEU A 108 16.69 0.62 -2.28
C LEU A 108 16.29 2.10 -2.30
N ASP A 109 17.28 2.98 -2.25
CA ASP A 109 17.07 4.43 -2.34
C ASP A 109 16.62 4.90 -3.74
N LYS A 110 16.05 6.12 -3.80
CA LYS A 110 15.57 6.74 -5.06
C LYS A 110 16.62 6.73 -6.17
N LYS A 111 17.90 6.94 -5.83
CA LYS A 111 18.99 6.97 -6.81
C LYS A 111 19.27 5.58 -7.40
N THR A 112 19.25 4.55 -6.56
CA THR A 112 19.50 3.17 -6.94
C THR A 112 18.34 2.62 -7.76
N ILE A 113 17.10 2.88 -7.35
CA ILE A 113 15.93 2.50 -8.15
C ILE A 113 15.97 3.18 -9.52
N ASN A 114 16.17 4.49 -9.61
CA ASN A 114 16.28 5.17 -10.91
C ASN A 114 17.40 4.60 -11.79
N ALA A 115 18.55 4.23 -11.22
CA ALA A 115 19.63 3.57 -11.97
C ALA A 115 19.25 2.16 -12.44
N TYR A 116 18.38 1.44 -11.73
CA TYR A 116 17.84 0.15 -12.16
C TYR A 116 16.81 0.32 -13.28
N LEU A 117 16.02 1.39 -13.24
CA LEU A 117 15.00 1.70 -14.27
C LEU A 117 15.61 2.18 -15.59
N ASP A 118 16.85 2.68 -15.57
CA ASP A 118 17.58 3.06 -16.78
C ASP A 118 17.81 1.85 -17.73
N PRO A 119 17.99 2.08 -19.04
CA PRO A 119 18.44 1.05 -19.95
C PRO A 119 19.87 0.65 -19.62
N LYS A 120 20.21 -0.63 -19.84
CA LYS A 120 21.60 -1.06 -19.76
C LYS A 120 22.45 -0.36 -20.81
N TYR A 121 23.57 0.23 -20.41
CA TYR A 121 24.43 0.99 -21.30
C TYR A 121 25.53 0.11 -21.92
N THR A 122 25.85 0.36 -23.18
CA THR A 122 27.05 -0.14 -23.85
C THR A 122 28.28 0.67 -23.43
N LYS A 123 29.48 0.11 -23.60
CA LYS A 123 30.73 0.82 -23.33
C LYS A 123 30.83 2.15 -24.07
N LYS A 124 30.43 2.17 -25.35
CA LYS A 124 30.46 3.38 -26.20
C LYS A 124 29.47 4.45 -25.72
N GLU A 125 28.31 4.06 -25.20
CA GLU A 125 27.36 5.01 -24.63
C GLU A 125 27.94 5.62 -23.35
N ILE A 126 28.50 4.80 -22.46
CA ILE A 126 29.15 5.27 -21.23
C ILE A 126 30.30 6.24 -21.56
N GLU A 127 31.19 5.89 -22.49
CA GLU A 127 32.33 6.74 -22.87
C GLU A 127 31.91 8.13 -23.38
N LYS A 128 30.74 8.23 -24.03
CA LYS A 128 30.20 9.49 -24.55
C LYS A 128 29.40 10.31 -23.54
N MET A 129 29.03 9.73 -22.39
CA MET A 129 28.33 10.45 -21.34
C MET A 129 29.24 11.48 -20.67
N SER A 130 28.65 12.61 -20.24
CA SER A 130 29.37 13.56 -19.41
C SER A 130 29.72 12.94 -18.06
N GLU A 131 30.80 13.41 -17.41
CA GLU A 131 31.17 12.92 -16.07
C GLU A 131 30.05 13.14 -15.04
N LYS A 132 29.26 14.20 -15.23
CA LYS A 132 28.05 14.45 -14.44
C LYS A 132 27.03 13.34 -14.63
N ASP A 133 26.67 13.02 -15.87
CA ASP A 133 25.67 11.98 -16.17
C ASP A 133 26.12 10.61 -15.67
N LYS A 134 27.41 10.27 -15.83
CA LYS A 134 27.97 9.02 -15.30
C LYS A 134 27.76 8.89 -13.80
N LYS A 135 27.98 9.97 -13.05
CA LYS A 135 27.82 9.99 -11.59
C LYS A 135 26.36 9.98 -11.16
N ASP A 136 25.51 10.72 -11.86
CA ASP A 136 24.09 10.85 -11.52
C ASP A 136 23.36 9.52 -11.80
N LYS A 137 23.64 8.87 -12.94
CA LYS A 137 23.04 7.60 -13.37
C LYS A 137 23.75 6.34 -12.88
N LYS A 138 24.81 6.47 -12.08
CA LYS A 138 25.69 5.35 -11.69
C LYS A 138 26.16 4.53 -12.92
N ALA A 139 26.44 5.19 -14.04
CA ALA A 139 26.67 4.52 -15.33
C ALA A 139 27.90 3.61 -15.33
N ASN A 140 28.90 3.88 -14.49
CA ASN A 140 30.09 3.03 -14.33
C ASN A 140 29.76 1.66 -13.70
N GLU A 141 28.72 1.59 -12.86
CA GLU A 141 28.18 0.34 -12.30
C GLU A 141 27.26 -0.36 -13.31
N ASN A 142 26.71 0.39 -14.28
CA ASN A 142 25.86 -0.09 -15.37
C ASN A 142 24.68 -0.95 -14.87
N LEU A 143 23.97 -0.40 -13.89
CA LEU A 143 22.90 -1.09 -13.15
C LEU A 143 21.57 -1.21 -13.92
N GLY A 144 21.43 -0.56 -15.08
CA GLY A 144 20.19 -0.53 -15.85
C GLY A 144 19.65 -1.93 -16.14
N LEU A 145 18.38 -2.15 -15.80
CA LEU A 145 17.66 -3.41 -16.01
C LEU A 145 16.89 -3.40 -17.33
N ASN A 146 16.47 -2.23 -17.82
CA ASN A 146 15.77 -2.13 -19.08
C ASN A 146 16.68 -2.49 -20.28
N PRO A 147 16.11 -2.96 -21.41
CA PRO A 147 16.89 -3.35 -22.58
C PRO A 147 17.80 -2.23 -23.08
N SER A 148 19.04 -2.61 -23.40
CA SER A 148 20.01 -1.67 -23.98
C SER A 148 19.57 -1.19 -25.35
N HIS A 149 19.77 0.10 -25.63
CA HIS A 149 19.50 0.68 -26.94
C HIS A 149 20.58 0.35 -27.98
N GLN A 150 21.71 -0.21 -27.57
CA GLN A 150 22.81 -0.60 -28.46
C GLN A 150 23.30 0.55 -29.37
N GLY A 151 23.28 1.78 -28.86
CA GLY A 151 23.65 2.98 -29.60
C GLY A 151 22.57 3.52 -30.54
N GLU A 152 21.39 2.92 -30.60
CA GLU A 152 20.23 3.48 -31.33
C GLU A 152 19.71 4.72 -30.60
N THR A 153 19.39 5.76 -31.37
CA THR A 153 18.89 7.04 -30.84
C THR A 153 17.56 7.44 -31.44
N ASN A 154 17.07 6.72 -32.45
CA ASN A 154 15.76 6.99 -33.05
C ASN A 154 14.65 6.45 -32.13
N PRO A 155 13.72 7.30 -31.63
CA PRO A 155 12.68 6.88 -30.69
C PRO A 155 11.79 5.75 -31.20
N THR A 156 11.44 5.76 -32.49
CA THR A 156 10.59 4.72 -33.10
C THR A 156 11.31 3.36 -33.11
N LYS A 157 12.60 3.36 -33.46
CA LYS A 157 13.40 2.12 -33.45
C LYS A 157 13.67 1.62 -32.03
N ILE A 158 13.84 2.52 -31.06
CA ILE A 158 13.94 2.15 -29.64
C ILE A 158 12.65 1.48 -29.18
N ALA A 159 11.48 2.07 -29.47
CA ALA A 159 10.19 1.47 -29.16
C ALA A 159 10.06 0.08 -29.80
N GLU A 160 10.52 -0.09 -31.04
CA GLU A 160 10.47 -1.36 -31.76
C GLU A 160 11.37 -2.44 -31.15
N LYS A 161 12.61 -2.11 -30.77
CA LYS A 161 13.67 -3.10 -30.50
C LYS A 161 14.07 -3.22 -29.03
N SER A 162 13.95 -2.13 -28.28
CA SER A 162 14.43 -2.03 -26.89
C SER A 162 13.52 -1.12 -26.06
N PRO A 163 12.19 -1.35 -26.03
CA PRO A 163 11.30 -0.54 -25.21
C PRO A 163 11.60 -0.75 -23.72
N ALA A 164 11.27 0.23 -22.89
CA ALA A 164 11.33 0.06 -21.44
C ALA A 164 10.19 -0.87 -20.99
N TYR A 165 10.54 -2.03 -20.45
CA TYR A 165 9.61 -2.98 -19.86
C TYR A 165 9.34 -2.66 -18.39
N LEU A 166 10.37 -2.30 -17.64
CA LEU A 166 10.26 -1.96 -16.23
C LEU A 166 9.99 -0.46 -16.08
N SER A 167 8.91 -0.14 -15.39
CA SER A 167 8.50 1.22 -15.10
C SER A 167 8.93 1.62 -13.69
N ASN A 168 8.75 0.72 -12.72
CA ASN A 168 9.03 1.03 -11.33
C ASN A 168 9.38 -0.20 -10.48
N ILE A 169 9.96 0.05 -9.32
CA ILE A 169 10.23 -0.97 -8.28
C ILE A 169 9.68 -0.44 -6.95
N LEU A 170 9.01 -1.30 -6.19
CA LEU A 170 8.57 -1.00 -4.83
C LEU A 170 9.16 -2.03 -3.86
N GLU A 171 9.63 -1.54 -2.72
CA GLU A 171 10.18 -2.35 -1.62
C GLU A 171 9.31 -2.18 -0.37
N GLN A 172 9.02 -3.31 0.28
CA GLN A 172 8.33 -3.40 1.56
C GLN A 172 9.18 -4.25 2.52
N ASP A 173 9.47 -3.72 3.72
CA ASP A 173 10.32 -4.38 4.70
C ASP A 173 9.51 -4.95 5.87
N PHE A 174 9.83 -6.19 6.24
CA PHE A 174 9.13 -6.91 7.31
C PHE A 174 10.07 -7.29 8.44
N TYR A 175 9.63 -7.04 9.68
CA TYR A 175 10.40 -7.30 10.88
C TYR A 175 9.63 -8.21 11.82
N GLY A 176 10.34 -8.94 12.69
CA GLY A 176 9.68 -9.74 13.70
C GLY A 176 8.89 -8.86 14.67
N ASN A 177 7.76 -9.35 15.17
CA ASN A 177 6.92 -8.64 16.14
C ASN A 177 7.61 -8.11 17.40
N SER A 178 8.74 -8.70 17.78
CA SER A 178 9.56 -8.29 18.93
C SER A 178 10.70 -7.33 18.56
N ASP A 179 10.93 -7.05 17.28
CA ASP A 179 11.97 -6.13 16.83
C ASP A 179 11.40 -4.71 16.68
N THR A 180 11.39 -4.03 17.81
CA THR A 180 10.77 -2.74 18.00
C THR A 180 11.65 -1.57 17.53
N LYS A 181 12.84 -1.87 17.00
CA LYS A 181 13.81 -0.86 16.52
C LYS A 181 14.09 -0.99 15.03
N GLY A 182 13.49 -1.98 14.37
CA GLY A 182 13.74 -2.28 12.96
C GLY A 182 15.22 -2.56 12.68
N LYS A 183 15.86 -3.38 13.53
CA LYS A 183 17.30 -3.64 13.41
C LYS A 183 17.63 -4.90 12.63
N ASN A 184 16.75 -5.89 12.70
CA ASN A 184 16.92 -7.22 12.13
C ASN A 184 15.72 -7.49 11.23
N ILE A 185 15.84 -7.08 9.97
CA ILE A 185 14.87 -7.42 8.93
C ILE A 185 14.68 -8.94 8.89
N LYS A 186 13.43 -9.37 8.70
CA LYS A 186 13.01 -10.77 8.70
C LYS A 186 12.32 -11.19 7.41
N GLY A 187 12.03 -10.25 6.53
CA GLY A 187 11.48 -10.50 5.21
C GLY A 187 11.43 -9.23 4.40
N MET A 188 11.35 -9.38 3.09
CA MET A 188 11.22 -8.27 2.16
C MET A 188 10.29 -8.67 1.02
N THR A 189 9.48 -7.75 0.53
CA THR A 189 8.73 -7.90 -0.72
C THR A 189 9.20 -6.86 -1.72
N ILE A 190 9.49 -7.31 -2.95
CA ILE A 190 9.86 -6.48 -4.09
C ILE A 190 8.79 -6.60 -5.18
N GLY A 191 8.11 -5.50 -5.45
CA GLY A 191 7.21 -5.38 -6.60
C GLY A 191 7.96 -4.84 -7.81
N LEU A 192 7.70 -5.41 -8.99
CA LEU A 192 8.17 -4.89 -10.28
C LEU A 192 6.96 -4.43 -11.09
N ALA A 193 6.83 -3.11 -11.30
CA ALA A 193 5.79 -2.55 -12.14
C ALA A 193 6.26 -2.51 -13.60
N MET A 194 5.60 -3.27 -14.44
CA MET A 194 5.92 -3.47 -15.85
C MET A 194 4.97 -2.68 -16.75
N ASN A 195 5.49 -2.13 -17.84
CA ASN A 195 4.70 -1.49 -18.87
C ASN A 195 3.94 -2.53 -19.70
N SER A 196 2.64 -2.33 -19.91
CA SER A 196 1.88 -3.01 -20.97
C SER A 196 1.98 -2.27 -22.31
N GLU A 197 2.18 -0.96 -22.26
CA GLU A 197 2.42 -0.09 -23.40
C GLU A 197 3.65 0.79 -23.13
N TYR A 198 4.53 0.89 -24.12
CA TYR A 198 5.66 1.80 -24.09
C TYR A 198 5.29 3.10 -24.80
N TYR A 199 5.21 4.20 -24.04
CA TYR A 199 4.91 5.54 -24.54
C TYR A 199 6.19 6.28 -24.93
N TYR A 200 6.19 6.95 -26.09
CA TYR A 200 7.34 7.69 -26.59
C TYR A 200 6.94 8.83 -27.52
N GLN A 201 7.80 9.85 -27.64
CA GLN A 201 7.65 10.95 -28.59
C GLN A 201 8.76 10.88 -29.64
N LYS A 202 8.44 11.21 -30.90
CA LYS A 202 9.41 11.21 -32.01
C LYS A 202 10.30 12.45 -32.01
N GLU A 203 9.78 13.54 -31.45
CA GLU A 203 10.43 14.83 -31.32
C GLU A 203 9.98 15.47 -30.01
N LYS A 204 10.77 16.41 -29.49
CA LYS A 204 10.50 17.07 -28.22
C LYS A 204 9.19 17.86 -28.32
N ASP A 205 8.33 17.72 -27.31
CA ASP A 205 7.03 18.41 -27.20
C ASP A 205 6.05 18.04 -28.35
N GLY A 206 6.27 16.89 -29.01
CA GLY A 206 5.42 16.37 -30.08
C GLY A 206 4.30 15.44 -29.58
N GLU A 207 3.65 14.77 -30.53
CA GLU A 207 2.61 13.77 -30.24
C GLU A 207 3.19 12.54 -29.52
N THR A 208 2.44 12.03 -28.54
CA THR A 208 2.77 10.78 -27.82
C THR A 208 2.27 9.58 -28.61
N TYR A 209 3.19 8.71 -28.99
CA TYR A 209 2.92 7.41 -29.59
C TYR A 209 3.01 6.32 -28.51
N SER A 210 2.34 5.20 -28.72
CA SER A 210 2.48 4.02 -27.87
C SER A 210 2.78 2.77 -28.68
N LYS A 211 3.47 1.82 -28.06
CA LYS A 211 3.65 0.48 -28.58
C LYS A 211 3.24 -0.54 -27.52
N LYS A 212 2.27 -1.38 -27.87
CA LYS A 212 1.86 -2.49 -27.02
C LYS A 212 2.97 -3.51 -26.87
N LEU A 213 3.19 -3.96 -25.64
CA LEU A 213 4.15 -4.99 -25.29
C LEU A 213 3.41 -6.34 -25.14
N ASP A 214 4.08 -7.43 -25.49
CA ASP A 214 3.51 -8.77 -25.41
C ASP A 214 3.55 -9.30 -23.96
N ASP A 215 2.42 -9.81 -23.45
CA ASP A 215 2.29 -10.26 -22.06
C ASP A 215 3.32 -11.35 -21.69
N LYS A 216 3.67 -12.27 -22.60
CA LYS A 216 4.66 -13.30 -22.30
C LYS A 216 6.06 -12.71 -22.19
N GLU A 217 6.39 -11.74 -23.04
CA GLU A 217 7.67 -11.04 -22.95
C GLU A 217 7.74 -10.15 -21.71
N ILE A 218 6.64 -9.48 -21.32
CA ILE A 218 6.55 -8.73 -20.06
C ILE A 218 6.88 -9.64 -18.86
N GLU A 219 6.20 -10.79 -18.74
CA GLU A 219 6.43 -11.72 -17.65
C GLU A 219 7.86 -12.26 -17.66
N LYS A 220 8.39 -12.64 -18.83
CA LYS A 220 9.76 -13.12 -18.99
C LYS A 220 10.80 -12.08 -18.57
N GLN A 221 10.63 -10.82 -18.99
CA GLN A 221 11.52 -9.72 -18.61
C GLN A 221 11.43 -9.46 -17.10
N GLY A 222 10.22 -9.42 -16.54
CA GLY A 222 10.00 -9.25 -15.09
C GLY A 222 10.73 -10.33 -14.27
N LYS A 223 10.65 -11.61 -14.67
CA LYS A 223 11.33 -12.71 -13.98
C LYS A 223 12.86 -12.60 -14.07
N ALA A 224 13.38 -12.21 -15.23
CA ALA A 224 14.82 -12.00 -15.42
C ALA A 224 15.33 -10.83 -14.57
N MET A 225 14.60 -9.72 -14.54
CA MET A 225 14.91 -8.53 -13.74
C MET A 225 14.82 -8.83 -12.24
N ALA A 226 13.80 -9.57 -11.79
CA ALA A 226 13.69 -10.00 -10.40
C ALA A 226 14.89 -10.85 -9.95
N SER A 227 15.37 -11.75 -10.82
CA SER A 227 16.56 -12.58 -10.53
C SER A 227 17.84 -11.75 -10.39
N GLU A 228 17.99 -10.72 -11.22
CA GLU A 228 19.10 -9.77 -11.13
C GLU A 228 19.00 -8.91 -9.87
N ILE A 229 17.80 -8.40 -9.52
CA ILE A 229 17.55 -7.65 -8.29
C ILE A 229 17.87 -8.51 -7.06
N LEU A 230 17.43 -9.77 -7.02
CA LEU A 230 17.77 -10.70 -5.94
C LEU A 230 19.29 -10.82 -5.78
N SER A 231 20.01 -11.01 -6.88
CA SER A 231 21.47 -11.13 -6.86
C SER A 231 22.13 -9.91 -6.22
N ARG A 232 21.67 -8.70 -6.57
CA ARG A 232 22.17 -7.43 -6.00
C ARG A 232 21.80 -7.25 -4.54
N LEU A 233 20.57 -7.59 -4.14
CA LEU A 233 20.12 -7.51 -2.74
C LEU A 233 20.96 -8.44 -1.85
N ARG A 234 21.31 -9.64 -2.33
CA ARG A 234 22.14 -10.60 -1.58
C ARG A 234 23.60 -10.17 -1.40
N GLU A 235 24.06 -9.12 -2.09
CA GLU A 235 25.36 -8.50 -1.82
C GLU A 235 25.35 -7.71 -0.50
N ASN A 236 24.19 -7.22 -0.06
CA ASN A 236 24.04 -6.57 1.24
C ASN A 236 24.04 -7.61 2.36
N SER A 237 24.94 -7.46 3.34
CA SER A 237 25.09 -8.38 4.47
C SER A 237 23.81 -8.56 5.29
N ASP A 238 23.00 -7.51 5.40
CA ASP A 238 21.79 -7.52 6.22
C ASP A 238 20.64 -8.27 5.55
N LEU A 239 20.74 -8.47 4.23
CA LEU A 239 19.72 -9.12 3.39
C LEU A 239 20.13 -10.52 2.94
N LYS A 240 21.26 -11.08 3.40
CA LYS A 240 21.77 -12.37 2.89
C LYS A 240 20.83 -13.54 3.13
N ASP A 241 20.25 -13.59 4.32
CA ASP A 241 19.57 -14.80 4.81
C ASP A 241 18.05 -14.63 4.94
N ILE A 242 17.50 -13.45 4.64
CA ILE A 242 16.04 -13.24 4.76
C ILE A 242 15.27 -13.84 3.57
N PRO A 243 14.03 -14.28 3.76
CA PRO A 243 13.14 -14.55 2.64
C PRO A 243 12.81 -13.25 1.88
N ILE A 244 12.85 -13.30 0.54
CA ILE A 244 12.50 -12.17 -0.33
C ILE A 244 11.42 -12.62 -1.31
N HIS A 245 10.23 -12.02 -1.20
CA HIS A 245 9.13 -12.22 -2.14
C HIS A 245 9.24 -11.25 -3.32
N PHE A 246 8.99 -11.74 -4.52
CA PHE A 246 8.94 -10.95 -5.75
C PHE A 246 7.57 -11.08 -6.37
N ALA A 247 7.00 -9.96 -6.82
CA ALA A 247 5.74 -9.93 -7.54
C ALA A 247 5.85 -9.05 -8.79
N ILE A 248 5.35 -9.55 -9.92
CA ILE A 248 5.37 -8.87 -11.22
C ILE A 248 3.99 -8.31 -11.47
N TYR A 249 3.90 -6.98 -11.62
CA TYR A 249 2.67 -6.25 -11.87
C TYR A 249 2.68 -5.69 -13.29
N LYS A 250 1.67 -5.99 -14.10
CA LYS A 250 1.48 -5.40 -15.43
C LYS A 250 0.54 -4.22 -15.31
N GLN A 251 1.05 -3.02 -15.56
CA GLN A 251 0.25 -1.81 -15.56
C GLN A 251 -0.80 -1.83 -16.67
N SER A 252 -1.93 -1.18 -16.46
CA SER A 252 -2.86 -0.83 -17.55
C SER A 252 -2.29 0.33 -18.39
N SER A 253 -2.98 0.67 -19.48
CA SER A 253 -2.62 1.87 -20.27
C SER A 253 -2.81 3.16 -19.47
N GLN A 254 -2.16 4.23 -19.92
CA GLN A 254 -2.22 5.57 -19.30
C GLN A 254 -3.66 6.11 -19.23
N GLU A 255 -4.50 5.81 -20.21
CA GLU A 255 -5.90 6.25 -20.30
C GLU A 255 -6.87 5.35 -19.51
N SER A 256 -6.40 4.22 -18.98
CA SER A 256 -7.26 3.28 -18.26
C SER A 256 -7.60 3.78 -16.86
N ILE A 257 -8.88 3.76 -16.53
CA ILE A 257 -9.40 4.07 -15.19
C ILE A 257 -9.48 2.85 -14.26
N THR A 258 -9.24 1.66 -14.78
CA THR A 258 -8.99 0.45 -13.98
C THR A 258 -7.48 0.24 -13.86
N PRO A 259 -6.97 -0.15 -12.68
CA PRO A 259 -5.57 -0.51 -12.52
C PRO A 259 -5.20 -1.72 -13.38
N GLY A 260 -3.89 -1.94 -13.50
CA GLY A 260 -3.31 -3.19 -13.96
C GLY A 260 -3.52 -4.37 -13.00
N GLU A 261 -2.73 -5.42 -13.19
CA GLU A 261 -2.89 -6.70 -12.50
C GLU A 261 -1.54 -7.38 -12.22
N PHE A 262 -1.46 -8.11 -11.11
CA PHE A 262 -0.32 -8.99 -10.84
C PHE A 262 -0.37 -10.22 -11.73
N MET A 263 0.76 -10.56 -12.36
CA MET A 263 0.89 -11.68 -13.29
C MET A 263 1.50 -12.92 -12.65
N ALA A 264 2.48 -12.71 -11.77
CA ALA A 264 3.22 -13.80 -11.14
C ALA A 264 3.88 -13.36 -9.83
N GLY A 265 4.03 -14.31 -8.91
CA GLY A 265 4.75 -14.12 -7.65
C GLY A 265 5.64 -15.32 -7.31
N ALA A 266 6.74 -15.08 -6.62
CA ALA A 266 7.67 -16.11 -6.17
C ALA A 266 8.45 -15.66 -4.94
N THR A 267 8.78 -16.60 -4.04
CA THR A 267 9.62 -16.32 -2.88
C THR A 267 10.98 -17.00 -3.06
N ALA A 268 12.06 -16.25 -2.89
CA ALA A 268 13.37 -16.81 -2.61
C ALA A 268 13.48 -16.98 -1.10
N ASP A 269 13.48 -18.22 -0.62
CA ASP A 269 13.56 -18.52 0.81
C ASP A 269 14.93 -18.12 1.38
N ASP A 270 15.09 -18.31 2.69
CA ASP A 270 16.28 -17.99 3.46
C ASP A 270 17.58 -18.44 2.77
N GLY A 271 18.46 -17.48 2.51
CA GLY A 271 19.77 -17.71 1.89
C GLY A 271 19.74 -18.10 0.40
N GLN A 272 18.56 -18.28 -0.21
CA GLN A 272 18.47 -18.59 -1.64
C GLN A 272 18.91 -17.40 -2.50
N THR A 273 19.72 -17.69 -3.52
CA THR A 273 20.24 -16.71 -4.49
C THR A 273 19.58 -16.81 -5.86
N LYS A 274 18.53 -17.65 -5.98
CA LYS A 274 17.78 -17.89 -7.22
C LYS A 274 16.29 -17.96 -6.90
N ILE A 275 15.48 -17.55 -7.86
CA ILE A 275 14.01 -17.61 -7.81
C ILE A 275 13.56 -18.76 -8.71
N ASN A 276 12.99 -19.83 -8.14
CA ASN A 276 12.62 -21.02 -8.90
C ASN A 276 11.09 -21.17 -9.06
N ASP A 277 10.33 -21.02 -7.98
CA ASP A 277 8.93 -21.46 -7.92
C ASP A 277 7.94 -20.31 -8.21
N TRP A 278 7.97 -19.81 -9.45
CA TRP A 278 7.01 -18.80 -9.90
C TRP A 278 5.59 -19.37 -9.99
N LYS A 279 4.67 -18.73 -9.29
CA LYS A 279 3.23 -18.99 -9.36
C LYS A 279 2.56 -17.92 -10.21
N THR A 280 1.73 -18.33 -11.15
CA THR A 280 0.86 -17.42 -11.90
C THR A 280 -0.19 -16.85 -10.97
N ILE A 281 -0.46 -15.56 -11.09
CA ILE A 281 -1.52 -14.84 -10.38
C ILE A 281 -2.57 -14.49 -11.43
N ASN A 282 -3.77 -15.07 -11.34
CA ASN A 282 -4.88 -14.78 -12.25
C ASN A 282 -5.79 -13.74 -11.63
N GLU A 283 -5.29 -12.51 -11.58
CA GLU A 283 -6.00 -11.36 -11.05
C GLU A 283 -6.56 -10.50 -12.18
N THR A 284 -7.76 -9.95 -12.02
CA THR A 284 -8.31 -8.95 -12.95
C THR A 284 -9.19 -7.98 -12.17
N THR A 285 -8.97 -6.67 -12.37
CA THR A 285 -9.88 -5.63 -11.86
C THR A 285 -10.88 -5.22 -12.92
N ALA A 286 -12.16 -5.11 -12.56
CA ALA A 286 -13.21 -4.65 -13.45
C ALA A 286 -14.12 -3.62 -12.77
N LEU A 287 -14.73 -2.74 -13.56
CA LEU A 287 -15.80 -1.88 -13.10
C LEU A 287 -17.14 -2.61 -13.09
N LEU A 288 -18.06 -2.18 -12.24
CA LEU A 288 -19.44 -2.66 -12.18
C LEU A 288 -20.41 -1.48 -12.30
N PRO A 289 -21.44 -1.59 -13.15
CA PRO A 289 -21.61 -2.62 -14.16
C PRO A 289 -20.62 -2.40 -15.34
N SER A 290 -20.14 -3.48 -15.96
CA SER A 290 -19.36 -3.36 -17.20
C SER A 290 -19.41 -4.64 -18.04
N SER A 291 -19.01 -4.53 -19.32
CA SER A 291 -18.83 -5.69 -20.19
C SER A 291 -17.70 -6.60 -19.71
N THR A 292 -16.65 -6.05 -19.11
CA THR A 292 -15.55 -6.82 -18.51
C THR A 292 -16.06 -7.65 -17.34
N ALA A 293 -16.79 -7.03 -16.39
CA ALA A 293 -17.36 -7.76 -15.27
C ALA A 293 -18.31 -8.87 -15.74
N GLY A 294 -19.19 -8.60 -16.71
CA GLY A 294 -20.09 -9.62 -17.26
C GLY A 294 -19.40 -10.81 -17.94
N LYS A 295 -18.16 -10.66 -18.43
CA LYS A 295 -17.38 -11.78 -18.98
C LYS A 295 -16.80 -12.69 -17.89
N TYR A 296 -16.51 -12.15 -16.71
CA TYR A 296 -15.94 -12.89 -15.58
C TYR A 296 -17.03 -13.46 -14.69
N ASP A 297 -18.05 -12.66 -14.41
CA ASP A 297 -19.20 -13.01 -13.60
C ASP A 297 -20.45 -12.24 -14.06
N GLU A 298 -21.26 -12.88 -14.90
CA GLU A 298 -22.50 -12.32 -15.42
C GLU A 298 -23.54 -12.09 -14.30
N SER A 299 -23.57 -12.99 -13.31
CA SER A 299 -24.52 -12.92 -12.20
C SER A 299 -24.24 -11.69 -11.34
N LEU A 300 -23.00 -11.49 -10.91
CA LEU A 300 -22.60 -10.31 -10.15
C LEU A 300 -22.87 -9.02 -10.92
N ASN A 301 -22.57 -9.00 -12.22
CA ASN A 301 -22.82 -7.82 -13.05
C ASN A 301 -24.32 -7.48 -13.15
N ASN A 302 -25.20 -8.48 -13.22
CA ASN A 302 -26.65 -8.27 -13.23
C ASN A 302 -27.19 -7.92 -11.84
N ASN A 303 -26.68 -8.54 -10.77
CA ASN A 303 -26.98 -8.17 -9.38
C ASN A 303 -26.64 -6.71 -9.12
N PHE A 304 -25.50 -6.22 -9.61
CA PHE A 304 -25.11 -4.81 -9.46
C PHE A 304 -26.00 -3.84 -10.25
N LYS A 305 -26.51 -4.24 -11.42
CA LYS A 305 -27.52 -3.45 -12.15
C LYS A 305 -28.83 -3.38 -11.35
N GLN A 306 -29.31 -4.52 -10.85
CA GLN A 306 -30.52 -4.57 -10.05
C GLN A 306 -30.39 -3.78 -8.74
N PHE A 307 -29.22 -3.83 -8.10
CA PHE A 307 -28.88 -2.99 -6.96
C PHE A 307 -29.10 -1.51 -7.31
N ASN A 308 -28.57 -1.04 -8.43
CA ASN A 308 -28.76 0.35 -8.87
C ASN A 308 -30.21 0.69 -9.22
N ASP A 309 -30.92 -0.19 -9.93
CA ASP A 309 -32.34 0.02 -10.29
C ASP A 309 -33.22 0.18 -9.03
N ASN A 310 -32.92 -0.60 -7.98
CA ASN A 310 -33.61 -0.50 -6.69
C ASN A 310 -33.31 0.82 -5.98
N LEU A 311 -32.05 1.26 -5.98
CA LEU A 311 -31.67 2.54 -5.39
C LEU A 311 -32.31 3.73 -6.14
N GLN A 312 -32.33 3.71 -7.47
CA GLN A 312 -33.00 4.73 -8.29
C GLN A 312 -34.51 4.80 -8.01
N SER A 313 -35.14 3.65 -7.78
CA SER A 313 -36.57 3.59 -7.45
C SER A 313 -36.88 4.15 -6.06
N TYR A 314 -35.92 4.11 -5.14
CA TYR A 314 -36.09 4.57 -3.77
C TYR A 314 -35.65 6.04 -3.56
N PHE A 315 -34.64 6.53 -4.29
CA PHE A 315 -34.11 7.89 -4.17
C PHE A 315 -34.30 8.72 -5.45
N SER A 316 -35.09 9.79 -5.37
CA SER A 316 -35.48 10.62 -6.53
C SER A 316 -34.31 11.26 -7.30
N ASN A 317 -33.20 11.54 -6.61
CA ASN A 317 -32.03 12.22 -7.18
C ASN A 317 -30.79 11.33 -7.29
N PHE A 318 -30.92 10.02 -7.04
CA PHE A 318 -29.80 9.11 -7.20
C PHE A 318 -29.54 8.87 -8.69
N THR A 319 -28.29 9.01 -9.09
CA THR A 319 -27.87 8.76 -10.48
C THR A 319 -27.49 7.30 -10.65
N GLN A 320 -26.32 6.91 -10.15
CA GLN A 320 -25.79 5.56 -10.29
C GLN A 320 -24.64 5.36 -9.31
N ALA A 321 -24.57 4.18 -8.70
CA ALA A 321 -23.40 3.70 -7.97
C ALA A 321 -22.43 3.02 -8.94
N VAL A 322 -21.14 3.21 -8.72
CA VAL A 322 -20.08 2.59 -9.52
C VAL A 322 -19.29 1.64 -8.65
N GLY A 323 -19.18 0.39 -9.07
CA GLY A 323 -18.38 -0.62 -8.39
C GLY A 323 -17.02 -0.81 -9.04
N LYS A 324 -16.03 -1.19 -8.25
CA LYS A 324 -14.73 -1.73 -8.65
C LYS A 324 -14.59 -3.09 -7.98
N VAL A 325 -14.51 -4.16 -8.76
CA VAL A 325 -14.37 -5.52 -8.27
C VAL A 325 -13.04 -6.12 -8.70
N LYS A 326 -12.38 -6.80 -7.76
CA LYS A 326 -11.19 -7.61 -7.99
C LYS A 326 -11.59 -9.07 -8.13
N PHE A 327 -11.30 -9.66 -9.28
CA PHE A 327 -11.46 -11.09 -9.52
C PHE A 327 -10.12 -11.79 -9.32
N VAL A 328 -10.12 -12.88 -8.56
CA VAL A 328 -8.98 -13.81 -8.46
C VAL A 328 -9.49 -15.20 -8.84
N ASP A 329 -8.86 -15.82 -9.84
CA ASP A 329 -9.29 -17.10 -10.41
C ASP A 329 -10.79 -17.10 -10.80
N LYS A 330 -11.25 -16.00 -11.41
CA LYS A 330 -12.64 -15.73 -11.81
C LYS A 330 -13.67 -15.67 -10.67
N LYS A 331 -13.23 -15.54 -9.42
CA LYS A 331 -14.12 -15.29 -8.27
C LYS A 331 -13.98 -13.85 -7.81
N ALA A 332 -15.10 -13.16 -7.61
CA ALA A 332 -15.08 -11.84 -6.99
C ALA A 332 -14.55 -11.97 -5.55
N LYS A 333 -13.55 -11.16 -5.21
CA LYS A 333 -12.89 -11.20 -3.90
C LYS A 333 -13.09 -9.93 -3.09
N GLN A 334 -12.93 -8.80 -3.75
CA GLN A 334 -13.05 -7.48 -3.12
C GLN A 334 -13.92 -6.59 -4.00
N LEU A 335 -14.95 -6.00 -3.41
CA LEU A 335 -15.84 -5.05 -4.07
C LEU A 335 -15.80 -3.70 -3.35
N THR A 336 -15.40 -2.64 -4.06
CA THR A 336 -15.60 -1.26 -3.60
C THR A 336 -16.73 -0.63 -4.39
N VAL A 337 -17.70 -0.01 -3.73
CA VAL A 337 -18.81 0.69 -4.36
C VAL A 337 -18.78 2.15 -3.97
N ASP A 338 -18.67 3.05 -4.95
CA ASP A 338 -18.88 4.47 -4.75
C ASP A 338 -20.34 4.81 -5.05
N LEU A 339 -21.04 5.33 -4.04
CA LEU A 339 -22.45 5.70 -4.11
C LEU A 339 -22.57 7.22 -3.88
N PRO A 340 -22.56 8.03 -4.96
CA PRO A 340 -22.76 9.46 -4.85
C PRO A 340 -24.24 9.78 -4.56
N ILE A 341 -24.46 10.66 -3.57
CA ILE A 341 -25.78 11.19 -3.21
C ILE A 341 -25.75 12.72 -3.24
N ASP A 342 -26.92 13.33 -3.38
CA ASP A 342 -27.10 14.75 -3.11
C ASP A 342 -26.90 15.07 -1.62
N TYR A 343 -26.80 16.35 -1.28
CA TYR A 343 -26.80 16.76 0.12
C TYR A 343 -28.14 16.42 0.78
N TYR A 344 -28.08 15.55 1.78
CA TYR A 344 -29.22 15.13 2.60
C TYR A 344 -28.99 15.48 4.07
N GLY A 345 -30.08 15.63 4.83
CA GLY A 345 -30.02 15.75 6.29
C GLY A 345 -29.56 14.44 6.95
N GLN A 346 -29.12 14.50 8.22
CA GLN A 346 -28.61 13.32 8.94
C GLN A 346 -29.61 12.15 8.97
N ALA A 347 -30.89 12.44 9.20
CA ALA A 347 -31.95 11.43 9.25
C ALA A 347 -32.15 10.72 7.89
N GLU A 348 -32.06 11.49 6.79
CA GLU A 348 -32.13 10.94 5.44
C GLU A 348 -30.89 10.10 5.11
N THR A 349 -29.69 10.54 5.52
CA THR A 349 -28.46 9.75 5.39
C THR A 349 -28.58 8.40 6.11
N ILE A 350 -29.18 8.37 7.30
CA ILE A 350 -29.44 7.12 8.03
C ILE A 350 -30.38 6.20 7.24
N GLY A 351 -31.51 6.73 6.74
CA GLY A 351 -32.46 5.96 5.95
C GLY A 351 -31.86 5.42 4.64
N ILE A 352 -31.07 6.23 3.95
CA ILE A 352 -30.31 5.82 2.76
C ILE A 352 -29.40 4.65 3.12
N THR A 353 -28.60 4.80 4.17
CA THR A 353 -27.60 3.79 4.56
C THR A 353 -28.26 2.48 4.97
N GLN A 354 -29.38 2.52 5.70
CA GLN A 354 -30.15 1.32 6.05
C GLN A 354 -30.63 0.58 4.80
N TYR A 355 -31.23 1.29 3.85
CA TYR A 355 -31.71 0.69 2.61
C TYR A 355 -30.57 0.11 1.76
N VAL A 356 -29.47 0.85 1.61
CA VAL A 356 -28.27 0.37 0.90
C VAL A 356 -27.71 -0.90 1.55
N THR A 357 -27.70 -0.97 2.88
CA THR A 357 -27.23 -2.15 3.63
C THR A 357 -28.10 -3.36 3.33
N GLU A 358 -29.43 -3.21 3.29
CA GLU A 358 -30.36 -4.29 2.91
C GLU A 358 -30.11 -4.76 1.47
N GLN A 359 -29.93 -3.82 0.53
CA GLN A 359 -29.63 -4.18 -0.86
C GLN A 359 -28.27 -4.88 -0.99
N ALA A 360 -27.25 -4.44 -0.25
CA ALA A 360 -25.93 -5.07 -0.23
C ALA A 360 -26.00 -6.51 0.28
N ASN A 361 -26.71 -6.75 1.38
CA ASN A 361 -26.94 -8.10 1.91
C ASN A 361 -27.68 -9.02 0.94
N LYS A 362 -28.49 -8.46 0.03
CA LYS A 362 -29.23 -9.23 -0.96
C LYS A 362 -28.41 -9.58 -2.21
N TYR A 363 -27.50 -8.70 -2.62
CA TYR A 363 -26.84 -8.80 -3.93
C TYR A 363 -25.33 -9.09 -3.87
N PHE A 364 -24.69 -8.88 -2.72
CA PHE A 364 -23.24 -8.98 -2.52
C PHE A 364 -22.86 -9.92 -1.36
N ASP A 365 -23.78 -10.77 -0.89
CA ASP A 365 -23.56 -11.69 0.23
C ASP A 365 -22.45 -12.72 -0.03
N ASP A 366 -22.35 -13.19 -1.27
CA ASP A 366 -21.33 -14.14 -1.75
C ASP A 366 -19.92 -13.55 -1.89
N ILE A 367 -19.74 -12.24 -1.64
CA ILE A 367 -18.44 -11.57 -1.70
C ILE A 367 -17.84 -11.52 -0.29
N ASP A 368 -16.65 -12.12 -0.13
CA ASP A 368 -15.93 -12.21 1.15
C ASP A 368 -15.66 -10.81 1.75
N GLU A 369 -15.33 -9.82 0.92
CA GLU A 369 -14.99 -8.47 1.34
C GLU A 369 -15.65 -7.41 0.45
N TYR A 370 -16.40 -6.48 1.05
CA TYR A 370 -16.90 -5.32 0.34
C TYR A 370 -16.94 -4.04 1.18
N GLU A 371 -16.84 -2.91 0.49
CA GLU A 371 -16.96 -1.58 1.05
C GLU A 371 -17.86 -0.71 0.17
N ILE A 372 -18.86 -0.05 0.76
CA ILE A 372 -19.75 0.90 0.09
C ILE A 372 -19.55 2.28 0.72
N ARG A 373 -19.07 3.21 -0.11
CA ARG A 373 -18.75 4.59 0.24
C ARG A 373 -19.89 5.49 -0.19
N ILE A 374 -20.69 5.96 0.76
CA ILE A 374 -21.78 6.90 0.51
C ILE A 374 -21.23 8.31 0.72
N LYS A 375 -21.29 9.17 -0.31
CA LYS A 375 -20.65 10.49 -0.30
C LYS A 375 -21.49 11.58 -0.98
N ASP A 376 -21.40 12.81 -0.48
CA ASP A 376 -21.94 14.00 -1.13
C ASP A 376 -20.82 14.86 -1.74
N GLY A 377 -20.78 14.96 -3.07
CA GLY A 377 -19.60 15.48 -3.74
C GLY A 377 -18.32 14.76 -3.29
N ASN A 378 -17.51 15.42 -2.46
CA ASN A 378 -16.27 14.87 -1.89
C ASN A 378 -16.35 14.49 -0.40
N ASN A 379 -17.45 14.74 0.32
CA ASN A 379 -17.50 14.43 1.75
C ASN A 379 -18.10 13.04 1.99
N PRO A 380 -17.43 12.17 2.76
CA PRO A 380 -18.02 10.92 3.24
C PRO A 380 -19.24 11.19 4.14
N ARG A 381 -20.33 10.48 3.88
CA ARG A 381 -21.59 10.58 4.63
C ARG A 381 -21.90 9.31 5.40
N ALA A 382 -21.58 8.16 4.81
CA ALA A 382 -21.62 6.86 5.49
C ALA A 382 -20.65 5.86 4.88
N LEU A 383 -20.31 4.83 5.65
CA LEU A 383 -19.53 3.67 5.25
C LEU A 383 -20.29 2.41 5.62
N ILE A 384 -20.41 1.49 4.67
CA ILE A 384 -20.86 0.12 4.92
C ILE A 384 -19.73 -0.81 4.52
N SER A 385 -19.29 -1.68 5.42
CA SER A 385 -18.16 -2.58 5.19
C SER A 385 -18.46 -3.98 5.69
N LYS A 386 -18.00 -5.00 4.98
CA LYS A 386 -18.05 -6.39 5.43
C LYS A 386 -16.71 -7.04 5.12
N ASN A 387 -16.09 -7.64 6.12
CA ASN A 387 -14.93 -8.51 5.98
C ASN A 387 -15.34 -9.98 6.06
N LYS A 388 -14.41 -10.88 5.72
CA LYS A 388 -14.67 -12.33 5.66
C LYS A 388 -15.21 -12.92 6.98
N ASP A 389 -14.76 -12.40 8.11
CA ASP A 389 -15.14 -12.90 9.44
C ASP A 389 -16.38 -12.20 10.02
N ASP A 390 -16.91 -11.19 9.32
CA ASP A 390 -18.12 -10.48 9.73
C ASP A 390 -19.37 -11.30 9.41
N LYS A 391 -20.24 -11.47 10.41
CA LYS A 391 -21.55 -12.12 10.21
C LYS A 391 -22.53 -11.24 9.43
N GLU A 392 -22.43 -9.94 9.63
CA GLU A 392 -23.30 -8.91 9.06
C GLU A 392 -22.44 -7.68 8.71
N PRO A 393 -22.82 -6.89 7.70
CA PRO A 393 -22.11 -5.66 7.38
C PRO A 393 -22.09 -4.69 8.56
N GLN A 394 -20.92 -4.09 8.78
CA GLN A 394 -20.72 -2.99 9.72
C GLN A 394 -21.11 -1.68 9.06
N VAL A 395 -21.85 -0.84 9.79
CA VAL A 395 -22.37 0.43 9.30
C VAL A 395 -21.84 1.57 10.16
N HIS A 396 -21.28 2.59 9.52
CA HIS A 396 -20.85 3.83 10.15
C HIS A 396 -21.48 5.04 9.44
N ILE A 397 -22.10 5.93 10.22
CA ILE A 397 -22.63 7.21 9.72
C ILE A 397 -21.69 8.30 10.21
N TYR A 398 -21.16 9.11 9.29
CA TYR A 398 -20.31 10.23 9.66
C TYR A 398 -21.14 11.31 10.35
N HIS A 399 -20.56 11.93 11.37
CA HIS A 399 -21.13 13.14 11.97
C HIS A 399 -20.75 14.35 11.12
N ASN A 400 -21.64 15.35 11.13
CA ASN A 400 -21.37 16.65 10.50
C ASN A 400 -20.25 17.43 11.20
#